data_AF-A0A845Y6J0-F1
#
_entry.id   AF-A0A845Y6J0-F1
#
_cell.length_a   1.000
_cell.length_b   1.000
_cell.length_c   1.000
_cell.angle_alpha   90.00
_cell.angle_beta   90.00
_cell.angle_gamma   90.00
#
_symmetry.space_group_name_H-M   'P 1'
#
loop_
_entity.id
_entity.type
_entity.pdbx_description
1 polymer ?
#
loop_
_entity_poly.entity_id
_entity_poly.type
_entity_poly.pdbx_seq_one_letter_code
_entity_poly.pdbx_strand_id
1 'polypeptide(L)' 'MIRVYTQATQGHSWLQRYQGYPPVLACILGFTATGLIPGISAAGATPEDRKYTAI' A
#
# COMPACT_ATOMS: atom_id res chain seq x y z
N MET A 1 -5.65 -0.81 -18.43
CA MET A 1 -4.65 0.28 -18.52
C MET A 1 -4.56 0.95 -17.16
N ILE A 2 -3.38 1.02 -16.54
CA ILE A 2 -3.18 1.70 -15.25
C ILE A 2 -3.19 3.21 -15.51
N ARG A 3 -4.01 3.96 -14.77
CA ARG A 3 -4.12 5.44 -14.90
C ARG A 3 -3.15 6.14 -13.94
N VAL A 4 -2.51 7.20 -14.42
CA VAL A 4 -1.58 8.02 -13.63
C VAL A 4 -2.25 9.34 -13.27
N TYR A 5 -2.50 9.59 -12.00
CA TYR A 5 -3.21 10.78 -11.50
C TYR A 5 -2.27 11.90 -11.03
N THR A 6 -1.07 11.55 -10.61
CA THR A 6 -0.03 12.49 -10.14
C THR A 6 1.31 12.08 -10.74
N GLN A 7 2.26 13.02 -10.82
CA GLN A 7 3.60 12.78 -11.38
C GLN A 7 3.57 12.13 -12.77
N ALA A 8 2.79 12.70 -13.70
CA ALA A 8 2.48 12.09 -15.00
C ALA A 8 3.71 11.60 -15.75
N THR A 9 4.75 12.41 -15.89
CA THR A 9 5.98 12.01 -16.60
C THR A 9 6.62 10.77 -15.96
N GLN A 10 6.83 10.78 -14.64
CA GLN A 10 7.44 9.66 -13.92
C GLN A 10 6.57 8.39 -14.00
N GLY A 11 5.25 8.51 -13.81
CA GLY A 11 4.34 7.39 -13.85
C GLY A 11 4.27 6.74 -15.24
N HIS A 12 4.20 7.54 -16.31
CA HIS A 12 4.21 6.99 -17.67
C HIS A 12 5.54 6.36 -18.04
N SER A 13 6.68 6.96 -17.66
CA SER A 13 8.01 6.35 -17.87
C SER A 13 8.15 5.01 -17.14
N TRP A 14 7.63 4.88 -15.92
CA TRP A 14 7.64 3.62 -15.17
C TRP A 14 6.77 2.55 -15.84
N LEU A 15 5.54 2.91 -16.23
CA LEU A 15 4.63 1.98 -16.94
C LEU A 15 5.24 1.50 -18.25
N GLN A 16 5.82 2.39 -19.06
CA GLN A 16 6.47 2.03 -20.31
C GLN A 16 7.65 1.06 -20.09
N ARG A 17 8.43 1.26 -19.03
CA ARG A 17 9.60 0.43 -18.72
C ARG A 17 9.23 -1.00 -18.30
N TYR A 18 8.17 -1.16 -17.51
CA TYR A 18 7.81 -2.45 -16.90
C TYR A 18 6.61 -3.15 -17.54
N GLN A 19 5.98 -2.54 -18.55
CA GLN A 19 4.93 -3.20 -19.32
C GLN A 19 5.46 -4.50 -19.97
N GLY A 20 4.71 -5.59 -19.83
CA GLY A 20 5.01 -6.88 -20.46
C GLY A 20 5.94 -7.80 -19.66
N TYR A 21 6.50 -7.36 -18.53
CA TYR A 21 7.29 -8.21 -17.64
C TYR A 21 6.38 -8.98 -16.66
N PRO A 22 6.69 -10.24 -16.33
CA PRO A 22 5.94 -11.00 -15.33
C PRO A 22 6.18 -10.42 -13.93
N PRO A 23 5.13 -9.99 -13.21
CA PRO A 23 5.31 -9.47 -11.85
C PRO A 23 5.49 -10.61 -10.85
N VAL A 24 6.25 -10.33 -9.79
CA VAL A 24 6.24 -11.13 -8.55
C VAL A 24 5.55 -10.29 -7.49
N LEU A 25 4.49 -10.83 -6.88
CA LEU A 25 3.78 -10.17 -5.79
C LEU A 25 4.24 -10.77 -4.46
N ALA A 26 4.72 -9.92 -3.56
CA ALA A 26 4.98 -10.27 -2.18
C ALA A 26 4.07 -9.43 -1.28
N CYS A 27 3.23 -10.09 -0.47
CA CYS A 27 2.46 -9.45 0.59
C CYS A 27 3.20 -9.67 1.90
N ILE A 28 3.77 -8.61 2.47
CA ILE A 28 4.48 -8.66 3.75
C ILE A 28 3.56 -8.08 4.82
N LEU A 29 3.30 -8.90 5.83
CA LEU A 29 2.42 -8.57 6.95
C LEU A 29 3.26 -8.06 8.13
N GLY A 30 2.78 -7.02 8.79
CA GLY A 30 3.54 -6.34 9.82
C GLY A 30 2.63 -5.58 10.77
N PHE A 31 2.80 -5.82 12.07
CA PHE A 31 2.07 -5.16 13.13
C PHE A 31 3.02 -4.44 14.08
N THR A 32 2.63 -3.25 14.52
CA THR A 32 3.30 -2.55 15.61
C THR A 32 2.26 -2.11 16.63
N ALA A 33 2.58 -2.26 17.93
CA ALA A 33 1.65 -1.87 19.00
C ALA A 33 1.28 -0.38 18.96
N THR A 34 2.11 0.47 18.33
CA THR A 34 1.83 1.90 18.09
C THR A 34 0.49 2.12 17.37
N GLY A 35 0.05 1.19 16.50
CA GLY A 35 -1.24 1.29 15.81
C GLY A 35 -2.46 1.25 16.74
N LEU A 36 -2.31 0.74 17.97
CA LEU A 36 -3.37 0.66 18.97
C LEU A 36 -3.54 1.95 19.79
N ILE A 37 -2.60 2.90 19.68
CA ILE A 37 -2.67 4.17 20.41
C ILE A 37 -3.87 4.98 19.88
N PRO A 38 -4.79 5.44 20.76
CA PRO A 38 -5.91 6.27 20.36
C PRO A 38 -5.46 7.54 19.61
N GLY A 39 -6.18 7.91 18.55
CA GLY A 39 -5.86 9.08 17.74
C GLY A 39 -4.73 8.89 16.71
N ILE A 40 -4.02 7.76 16.73
CA ILE A 40 -3.08 7.42 15.65
C ILE A 40 -3.85 7.06 14.38
N SER A 41 -3.38 7.60 13.25
CA SER A 41 -3.83 7.20 11.92
C SER A 41 -3.13 5.91 11.52
N ALA A 42 -3.90 4.84 11.37
CA ALA A 42 -3.46 3.54 10.87
C ALA A 42 -4.62 2.88 10.13
N ALA A 43 -4.31 1.97 9.19
CA ALA A 43 -5.33 1.21 8.48
C ALA A 43 -6.11 0.31 9.45
N GLY A 44 -7.43 0.37 9.38
CA GLY A 44 -8.36 -0.21 10.36
C GLY A 44 -9.16 0.90 11.05
N ALA A 45 -10.49 0.84 10.92
CA ALA A 45 -11.40 1.92 11.34
C ALA A 45 -11.36 2.15 12.86
N THR A 46 -11.23 1.07 13.64
CA THR A 46 -11.10 1.08 15.10
C THR A 46 -9.76 0.49 15.55
N PRO A 47 -9.32 0.73 16.81
CA PRO A 47 -8.16 0.04 17.38
C PRO A 47 -8.26 -1.49 17.33
N GLU A 48 -9.46 -2.07 17.38
CA GLU A 48 -9.65 -3.51 17.23
C GLU A 48 -9.39 -3.95 15.79
N ASP A 49 -9.91 -3.23 14.80
CA ASP A 49 -9.69 -3.54 13.37
C ASP A 49 -8.20 -3.52 13.02
N ARG A 50 -7.43 -2.62 13.63
CA ARG A 50 -5.98 -2.46 13.40
C ARG A 50 -5.15 -3.65 13.85
N LYS A 51 -5.67 -4.51 14.73
CA LYS A 51 -4.98 -5.75 15.14
C LYS A 51 -4.89 -6.76 14.00
N TYR A 52 -5.87 -6.76 13.09
CA TYR A 52 -6.01 -7.77 12.05
C TYR A 52 -5.86 -7.22 10.64
N THR A 53 -6.02 -5.91 10.42
CA THR A 53 -5.97 -5.32 9.07
C THR A 53 -4.67 -5.60 8.32
N ALA A 54 -3.56 -5.77 9.06
CA ALA A 54 -2.24 -6.03 8.50
C ALA A 54 -1.76 -7.48 8.71
N ILE A 55 -2.66 -8.42 9.05
CA ILE A 55 -2.40 -9.84 9.32
C ILE A 55 -3.28 -10.72 8.42
#